data_AF-A0A381TEA3-F1
#
_entry.id   AF-A0A381TEA3-F1
#
_cell.length_a   1.000
_cell.length_b   1.000
_cell.length_c   1.000
_cell.angle_alpha   90.00
_cell.angle_beta   90.00
_cell.angle_gamma   90.00
#
_symmetry.space_group_name_H-M   'P 1'
#
loop_
_entity.id
_entity.type
_entity.pdbx_description
1 polymer ?
#
loop_
_entity_poly.entity_id
_entity_poly.type
_entity_poly.pdbx_seq_one_letter_code
_entity_poly.pdbx_strand_id
1 'polypeptide(L)'
;MIWRFCVLVLYVWWFALSPVYAQMQVRPVAGQEGHVGLGLLLRKLETVGTFMMATAHPDDENNALLALLSHGEGIRTSLVSATRGDGGQNEIGAELFDALAVLRTEELLAAHRFDGAEQYFTRAVD
;
A
#
# COMPACT_ATOMS: atom_id res chain seq x y z
N MET A 1 -4.37 43.27 -33.15
CA MET A 1 -5.12 42.75 -31.99
C MET A 1 -5.42 41.25 -32.11
N ILE A 2 -5.72 40.73 -33.30
CA ILE A 2 -6.03 39.30 -33.57
C ILE A 2 -4.85 38.33 -33.33
N TRP A 3 -3.62 38.69 -33.70
CA TRP A 3 -2.47 37.79 -33.58
C TRP A 3 -2.09 37.44 -32.13
N ARG A 4 -2.24 38.40 -31.21
CA ARG A 4 -2.03 38.19 -29.76
C ARG A 4 -3.08 37.24 -29.16
N PHE A 5 -4.28 37.21 -29.72
CA PHE A 5 -5.36 36.32 -29.30
C PHE A 5 -5.10 34.88 -29.76
N CYS A 6 -4.68 34.68 -31.01
CA CYS A 6 -4.34 33.34 -31.51
C CYS A 6 -3.16 32.70 -30.77
N VAL A 7 -2.11 33.46 -30.43
CA VAL A 7 -0.97 32.93 -29.66
C VAL A 7 -1.40 32.50 -28.25
N LEU A 8 -2.28 33.27 -27.60
CA LEU A 8 -2.78 32.95 -26.27
C LEU A 8 -3.66 31.70 -26.28
N VAL A 9 -4.53 31.55 -27.29
CA VAL A 9 -5.33 30.35 -27.50
C VAL A 9 -4.42 29.14 -27.72
N LEU A 10 -3.44 29.23 -28.63
CA LEU A 10 -2.50 28.13 -28.86
C LEU A 10 -1.72 27.73 -27.60
N TYR A 11 -1.34 28.70 -26.76
CA TYR A 11 -0.67 28.44 -25.48
C TYR A 11 -1.58 27.72 -24.46
N VAL A 12 -2.85 28.13 -24.36
CA VAL A 12 -3.85 27.48 -23.49
C VAL A 12 -4.12 26.05 -23.96
N TRP A 13 -4.23 25.84 -25.28
CA TRP A 13 -4.40 24.51 -25.87
C TRP A 13 -3.17 23.61 -25.63
N TRP A 14 -1.96 24.17 -25.73
CA TRP A 14 -0.72 23.43 -25.43
C TRP A 14 -0.62 23.00 -23.96
N PHE A 15 -1.02 23.87 -23.03
CA PHE A 15 -1.07 23.54 -21.60
C PHE A 15 -2.18 22.54 -21.27
N ALA A 16 -3.35 22.63 -21.90
CA ALA A 16 -4.46 21.70 -21.68
C ALA A 16 -4.21 20.29 -22.25
N LEU A 17 -3.35 20.17 -23.26
CA LEU A 17 -2.97 18.89 -23.90
C LEU A 17 -1.66 18.30 -23.37
N SER A 18 -0.99 19.00 -22.45
CA SER A 18 0.23 18.46 -21.84
C SER A 18 -0.14 17.30 -20.93
N PRO A 19 0.34 16.07 -21.20
CA PRO A 19 0.10 14.95 -20.30
C PRO A 19 0.69 15.31 -18.93
N VAL A 20 -0.15 15.26 -17.91
CA VAL A 20 0.28 15.45 -16.52
C VAL A 20 1.13 14.23 -16.14
N TYR A 21 2.45 14.35 -16.28
CA TYR A 21 3.42 13.33 -15.80
C TYR A 21 3.57 13.31 -14.27
N ALA A 22 2.71 14.02 -13.53
CA ALA A 22 2.90 14.32 -12.11
C ALA A 22 2.21 13.35 -11.14
N GLN A 23 1.96 12.11 -11.54
CA GLN A 23 1.62 11.06 -10.58
C GLN A 23 2.66 9.95 -10.69
N MET A 24 3.62 9.97 -9.75
CA MET A 24 4.42 8.79 -9.45
C MET A 24 3.46 7.71 -8.93
N GLN A 25 2.92 6.91 -9.84
CA GLN A 25 2.16 5.74 -9.46
C GLN A 25 3.16 4.72 -8.89
N VAL A 26 3.28 4.70 -7.56
CA VAL A 26 4.06 3.67 -6.89
C VAL A 26 3.38 2.34 -7.21
N ARG A 27 4.06 1.52 -8.01
CA ARG A 27 3.56 0.20 -8.37
C ARG A 27 3.75 -0.71 -7.16
N PRO A 28 2.72 -1.47 -6.76
CA PRO A 28 2.88 -2.46 -5.71
C PRO A 28 3.99 -3.44 -6.02
N VAL A 29 4.76 -3.84 -5.01
CA VAL A 29 5.84 -4.82 -5.17
C VAL A 29 5.25 -6.21 -5.44
N ALA A 30 4.09 -6.52 -4.85
CA ALA A 30 3.36 -7.75 -5.12
C ALA A 30 2.94 -7.91 -6.60
N GLY A 31 2.86 -6.81 -7.36
CA GLY A 31 2.49 -6.81 -8.79
C GLY A 31 3.67 -6.79 -9.76
N GLN A 32 4.91 -7.01 -9.29
CA GLN A 32 6.07 -7.03 -10.18
C GLN A 32 6.09 -8.31 -11.01
N GLU A 33 6.16 -8.16 -12.33
CA GLU A 33 6.21 -9.26 -13.30
C GLU A 33 7.59 -9.39 -13.94
N GLY A 34 7.76 -10.42 -14.78
CA GLY A 34 9.00 -10.64 -15.54
C GLY A 34 10.19 -11.00 -14.65
N HIS A 35 11.38 -10.56 -15.05
CA HIS A 35 12.63 -10.94 -14.37
C HIS A 35 12.73 -10.38 -12.93
N VAL A 36 12.14 -9.22 -12.66
CA VAL A 36 12.09 -8.64 -11.30
C VAL A 36 11.21 -9.50 -10.39
N GLY A 37 9.98 -9.80 -10.84
CA GLY A 37 9.07 -10.69 -10.10
C GLY A 37 9.67 -12.07 -9.85
N LEU A 38 10.27 -12.67 -10.90
CA LEU A 38 10.98 -13.94 -10.78
C LEU A 38 12.14 -13.87 -9.76
N GLY A 39 12.93 -12.80 -9.78
CA GLY A 39 14.03 -12.60 -8.83
C GLY A 39 13.54 -12.53 -7.38
N LEU A 40 12.43 -11.82 -7.12
CA LEU A 40 11.82 -11.76 -5.79
C LEU A 40 11.29 -13.13 -5.34
N LEU A 41 10.72 -13.92 -6.25
CA LEU A 41 10.27 -15.28 -5.95
C LEU A 41 11.42 -16.24 -5.64
N LEU A 42 12.49 -16.19 -6.46
CA LEU A 42 13.68 -17.02 -6.25
C LEU A 42 14.37 -16.69 -4.93
N ARG A 43 14.42 -15.41 -4.54
CA ARG A 43 14.99 -14.99 -3.25
C ARG A 43 14.32 -15.68 -2.06
N LYS A 44 13.00 -15.91 -2.11
CA LYS A 44 12.29 -16.62 -1.04
C LYS A 44 12.75 -18.07 -0.86
N LEU A 45 13.41 -18.67 -1.86
CA LEU A 45 13.97 -20.02 -1.78
C LEU A 45 15.36 -20.06 -1.10
N GLU A 46 16.00 -18.91 -0.92
CA GLU A 46 17.35 -18.82 -0.31
C GLU A 46 17.30 -18.89 1.23
N THR A 47 16.09 -18.83 1.82
CA THR A 47 15.91 -18.82 3.27
C THR A 47 14.73 -19.69 3.70
N VAL A 48 14.81 -20.20 4.93
CA VAL A 48 13.70 -20.86 5.64
C VAL A 48 13.19 -20.00 6.81
N GLY A 49 13.70 -18.77 6.92
CA GLY A 49 13.33 -17.84 7.97
C GLY A 49 11.84 -17.50 7.93
N THR A 50 11.24 -17.41 9.11
CA THR A 50 9.88 -16.91 9.29
C THR A 50 9.88 -15.84 10.37
N PHE A 51 9.21 -14.73 10.10
CA PHE A 51 9.04 -13.62 11.01
C PHE A 51 7.54 -13.35 11.23
N MET A 52 7.18 -13.03 12.46
CA MET A 52 5.83 -12.62 12.85
C MET A 52 5.93 -11.37 13.73
N MET A 53 5.28 -10.29 13.31
CA MET A 53 5.05 -9.11 14.13
C MET A 53 3.64 -9.18 14.72
N ALA A 54 3.50 -8.84 16.00
CA ALA A 54 2.21 -8.73 16.66
C ALA A 54 1.94 -7.26 17.00
N THR A 55 0.76 -6.76 16.66
CA THR A 55 0.31 -5.38 16.92
C THR A 55 -1.05 -5.34 17.60
N ALA A 56 -1.43 -4.20 18.16
CA ALA A 56 -2.77 -4.05 18.73
C ALA A 56 -3.79 -3.75 17.62
N HIS A 57 -3.53 -2.72 16.80
CA HIS A 57 -4.45 -2.23 15.77
C HIS A 57 -3.76 -2.18 14.38
N PRO A 58 -4.54 -2.07 13.29
CA PRO A 58 -4.02 -1.72 11.96
C PRO A 58 -3.49 -0.27 11.93
N ASP A 59 -2.18 -0.04 11.80
CA ASP A 59 -1.43 1.24 11.86
C ASP A 59 -0.23 1.20 12.84
N ASP A 60 -0.20 0.21 13.73
CA ASP A 60 0.88 -0.02 14.69
C ASP A 60 2.11 -0.72 14.06
N GLU A 61 1.99 -1.23 12.83
CA GLU A 61 3.05 -2.01 12.19
C GLU A 61 4.22 -1.15 11.67
N ASN A 62 5.39 -1.80 11.50
CA ASN A 62 6.54 -1.18 10.84
C ASN A 62 6.66 -1.71 9.40
N ASN A 63 5.96 -1.10 8.44
CA ASN A 63 5.94 -1.57 7.05
C ASN A 63 7.33 -1.56 6.38
N ALA A 64 8.25 -0.69 6.81
CA ALA A 64 9.62 -0.68 6.27
C ALA A 64 10.39 -1.95 6.67
N LEU A 65 10.23 -2.39 7.92
CA LEU A 65 10.77 -3.67 8.38
C LEU A 65 10.10 -4.85 7.66
N LEU A 66 8.77 -4.82 7.52
CA LEU A 66 8.03 -5.87 6.81
C LEU A 66 8.53 -6.01 5.36
N ALA A 67 8.70 -4.88 4.65
CA ALA A 67 9.20 -4.87 3.28
C ALA A 67 10.66 -5.35 3.19
N LEU A 68 11.51 -4.96 4.14
CA LEU A 68 12.89 -5.43 4.21
C LEU A 68 12.95 -6.95 4.34
N LEU A 69 12.22 -7.52 5.31
CA LEU A 69 12.26 -8.96 5.55
C LEU A 69 11.61 -9.74 4.41
N SER A 70 10.41 -9.33 3.97
CA SER A 70 9.65 -10.00 2.92
C SER A 70 10.30 -9.93 1.54
N HIS A 71 10.63 -8.72 1.07
CA HIS A 71 11.13 -8.49 -0.28
C HIS A 71 12.65 -8.35 -0.34
N GLY A 72 13.24 -7.71 0.67
CA GLY A 72 14.69 -7.51 0.77
C GLY A 72 15.44 -8.81 1.03
N GLU A 73 14.99 -9.59 2.01
CA GLU A 73 15.66 -10.83 2.49
C GLU A 73 14.94 -12.13 2.11
N GLY A 74 13.71 -12.06 1.57
CA GLY A 74 12.93 -13.24 1.17
C GLY A 74 12.34 -14.04 2.32
N ILE A 75 12.38 -13.51 3.56
CA ILE A 75 11.85 -14.14 4.76
C ILE A 75 10.33 -14.16 4.71
N ARG A 76 9.71 -15.29 5.04
CA ARG A 76 8.25 -15.36 5.19
C ARG A 76 7.82 -14.46 6.34
N THR A 77 7.15 -13.37 6.03
CA THR A 77 6.84 -12.29 6.98
C THR A 77 5.33 -12.23 7.18
N SER A 78 4.89 -12.28 8.43
CA SER A 78 3.48 -12.20 8.82
C SER A 78 3.24 -11.09 9.83
N LEU A 79 2.05 -10.50 9.78
CA LEU A 79 1.55 -9.53 10.75
C LEU A 79 0.29 -10.10 11.41
N VAL A 80 0.24 -10.03 12.73
CA VAL A 80 -0.92 -10.41 13.53
C VAL A 80 -1.40 -9.19 14.29
N SER A 81 -2.57 -8.65 13.91
CA SER A 81 -3.20 -7.56 14.66
C SER A 81 -4.21 -8.12 15.65
N ALA A 82 -4.20 -7.61 16.89
CA ALA A 82 -5.11 -8.07 17.92
C ALA A 82 -6.57 -7.83 17.52
N THR A 83 -6.90 -6.60 17.14
CA THR A 83 -8.25 -6.21 16.67
C THR A 83 -8.22 -5.75 15.23
N ARG A 84 -9.39 -5.41 14.68
CA ARG A 84 -9.51 -4.77 13.37
C ARG A 84 -9.56 -3.24 13.46
N GLY A 85 -9.37 -2.68 14.65
CA GLY A 85 -9.44 -1.23 14.91
C GLY A 85 -10.86 -0.66 14.84
N ASP A 86 -11.86 -1.48 15.18
CA ASP A 86 -13.29 -1.14 15.20
C ASP A 86 -13.67 -0.09 16.26
N GLY A 87 -12.91 0.02 17.35
CA GLY A 87 -13.09 1.02 18.41
C GLY A 87 -12.53 2.41 18.08
N GLY A 88 -11.93 2.57 16.88
CA GLY A 88 -11.31 3.80 16.43
C GLY A 88 -12.28 4.88 15.94
N GLN A 89 -11.69 5.97 15.46
CA GLN A 89 -12.40 7.07 14.81
C GLN A 89 -12.14 7.06 13.31
N ASN A 90 -13.13 7.49 12.53
CA ASN A 90 -12.99 7.72 11.10
C ASN A 90 -12.99 9.23 10.82
N GLU A 91 -11.85 9.79 10.42
CA GLU A 91 -11.66 11.22 10.19
C GLU A 91 -12.28 11.72 8.87
N ILE A 92 -12.61 10.82 7.95
CA ILE A 92 -13.03 11.17 6.57
C ILE A 92 -14.44 10.66 6.23
N GLY A 93 -15.12 10.02 7.18
CA GLY A 93 -16.38 9.33 6.95
C GLY A 93 -17.21 9.15 8.22
N ALA A 94 -18.31 8.42 8.09
CA ALA A 94 -19.26 8.19 9.18
C ALA A 94 -19.21 6.75 9.72
N GLU A 95 -18.37 5.90 9.12
CA GLU A 95 -18.23 4.49 9.49
C GLU A 95 -17.58 4.34 10.87
N LEU A 96 -18.17 3.48 11.70
CA LEU A 96 -17.72 3.13 13.05
C LEU A 96 -17.89 1.62 13.27
N PHE A 97 -17.26 1.08 14.31
CA PHE A 97 -17.40 -0.32 14.70
C PHE A 97 -17.06 -1.27 13.53
N ASP A 98 -17.92 -2.25 13.25
CA ASP A 98 -17.73 -3.24 12.18
C ASP A 98 -17.46 -2.60 10.80
N ALA A 99 -18.14 -1.49 10.47
CA ALA A 99 -17.94 -0.81 9.20
C ALA A 99 -16.52 -0.21 9.11
N LEU A 100 -16.02 0.33 10.22
CA LEU A 100 -14.64 0.84 10.31
C LEU A 100 -13.62 -0.30 10.25
N ALA A 101 -13.88 -1.42 10.92
CA ALA A 101 -13.03 -2.60 10.84
C ALA A 101 -12.87 -3.14 9.41
N VAL A 102 -13.94 -3.10 8.60
CA VAL A 102 -13.86 -3.48 7.18
C VAL A 102 -12.94 -2.51 6.42
N LEU A 103 -13.13 -1.20 6.60
CA LEU A 103 -12.31 -0.19 5.92
C LEU A 103 -10.82 -0.33 6.28
N ARG A 104 -10.49 -0.37 7.57
CA ARG A 104 -9.09 -0.48 8.02
C ARG A 104 -8.45 -1.81 7.64
N THR A 105 -9.24 -2.89 7.56
CA THR A 105 -8.75 -4.16 7.01
C THR A 105 -8.34 -3.98 5.55
N GLU A 106 -9.14 -3.32 4.72
CA GLU A 106 -8.81 -3.08 3.31
C GLU A 106 -7.64 -2.10 3.13
N GLU A 107 -7.52 -1.09 4.00
CA GLU A 107 -6.37 -0.18 4.04
C GLU A 107 -5.07 -0.94 4.36
N LEU A 108 -5.10 -1.80 5.38
CA LEU A 108 -3.94 -2.61 5.75
C LEU A 108 -3.59 -3.63 4.66
N LEU A 109 -4.58 -4.33 4.07
CA LEU A 109 -4.35 -5.22 2.92
C LEU A 109 -3.81 -4.45 1.70
N ALA A 110 -4.20 -3.19 1.53
CA ALA A 110 -3.65 -2.32 0.51
C ALA A 110 -2.18 -1.98 0.76
N ALA A 111 -1.80 -1.69 2.00
CA ALA A 111 -0.41 -1.49 2.40
C ALA A 111 0.43 -2.75 2.14
N HIS A 112 -0.11 -3.94 2.43
CA HIS A 112 0.57 -5.22 2.20
C HIS A 112 0.85 -5.54 0.74
N ARG A 113 0.23 -4.85 -0.23
CA ARG A 113 0.65 -4.96 -1.63
C ARG A 113 2.05 -4.38 -1.88
N PHE A 114 2.57 -3.55 -0.96
CA PHE A 114 3.90 -2.95 -1.02
C PHE A 114 4.92 -3.65 -0.14
N ASP A 115 4.54 -4.05 1.09
CA ASP A 115 5.45 -4.72 2.02
C ASP A 115 5.44 -6.25 1.94
N GLY A 116 4.39 -6.85 1.38
CA GLY A 116 4.25 -8.28 1.14
C GLY A 116 4.01 -9.12 2.40
N ALA A 117 3.62 -8.53 3.52
CA ALA A 117 3.30 -9.29 4.73
C ALA A 117 1.98 -10.07 4.60
N GLU A 118 1.94 -11.25 5.22
CA GLU A 118 0.73 -12.05 5.36
C GLU A 118 -0.07 -11.59 6.60
N GLN A 119 -1.28 -11.08 6.40
CA GLN A 119 -2.11 -10.52 7.48
C GLN A 119 -2.97 -11.56 8.18
N TYR A 120 -2.99 -11.50 9.51
CA TYR A 120 -3.87 -12.27 10.38
C TYR A 120 -4.50 -11.39 11.46
N PHE A 121 -5.69 -11.77 11.91
CA PHE A 121 -6.38 -11.11 13.02
C PHE A 121 -6.71 -12.12 14.11
N THR A 122 -6.71 -11.67 15.35
CA THR A 122 -7.25 -12.48 16.44
C THR A 122 -8.78 -12.37 16.49
N ARG A 123 -9.39 -12.79 17.61
CA ARG A 123 -10.83 -12.62 17.88
C ARG A 123 -11.12 -11.50 18.89
N ALA A 124 -10.11 -10.71 19.27
CA ALA A 124 -10.30 -9.57 20.14
C ALA A 124 -11.14 -8.49 19.43
N VAL A 125 -11.96 -7.82 20.23
CA VAL A 125 -12.81 -6.69 19.86
C VAL A 125 -12.30 -5.51 20.69
N ASP A 126 -12.20 -4.35 20.06
CA ASP A 126 -11.73 -3.10 20.68
C ASP A 126 -12.82 -2.45 21.56
#